data_AF-A0A2S6PLS5-F1
#
_entry.id   AF-A0A2S6PLS5-F1
#
_cell.length_a   1.000
_cell.length_b   1.000
_cell.length_c   1.000
_cell.angle_alpha   90.00
_cell.angle_beta   90.00
_cell.angle_gamma   90.00
#
_symmetry.space_group_name_H-M   'P 1'
#
loop_
_entity.id
_entity.type
_entity.pdbx_description
1 polymer ?
#
loop_
_entity_poly.entity_id
_entity_poly.type
_entity_poly.pdbx_seq_one_letter_code
_entity_poly.pdbx_strand_id
1 'polypeptide(L)'
;MSRQLWRPVVLVAVAVALTVSCGWAAAIHGADVSAEEVEGRWDNGAGASLTLHEDHTFTSERFGELPIASECGNPRALASGRWAFYASVEADEAAVRGSVLSLKFSPDDCDVVAHLFGDGDDLVMCATEDPDNGCSDGGSFHRTRTEVSGSRDGGQGARAAAVGT
;
A
#
# COMPACT_ATOMS: atom_id res chain seq x y z
N MET A 1 21.68 -75.34 -14.35
CA MET A 1 22.83 -74.70 -13.67
C MET A 1 23.56 -73.85 -14.68
N SER A 2 23.47 -72.52 -14.58
CA SER A 2 24.45 -71.56 -15.10
C SER A 2 24.20 -70.24 -14.40
N ARG A 3 25.14 -69.85 -13.52
CA ARG A 3 25.21 -68.56 -12.85
C ARG A 3 26.11 -67.67 -13.69
N GLN A 4 25.68 -66.46 -14.01
CA GLN A 4 26.62 -65.38 -14.34
C GLN A 4 26.08 -64.04 -13.84
N LEU A 5 26.71 -63.63 -12.74
CA LEU A 5 26.76 -62.29 -12.17
C LEU A 5 27.17 -61.25 -13.23
N TRP A 6 26.51 -60.10 -13.31
CA TRP A 6 27.04 -58.84 -12.73
C TRP A 6 26.27 -57.57 -13.17
N ARG A 7 26.07 -56.71 -12.16
CA ARG A 7 25.82 -55.25 -12.17
C ARG A 7 24.41 -54.76 -12.53
N PRO A 8 23.90 -53.84 -11.71
CA PRO A 8 24.02 -52.45 -12.12
C PRO A 8 24.75 -51.59 -11.10
N VAL A 9 25.63 -50.75 -11.65
CA VAL A 9 26.25 -49.61 -10.99
C VAL A 9 25.15 -48.64 -10.60
N VAL A 10 25.08 -48.32 -9.31
CA VAL A 10 24.27 -47.25 -8.76
C VAL A 10 24.83 -45.93 -9.29
N LEU A 11 24.18 -45.33 -10.28
CA LEU A 11 24.39 -43.93 -10.66
C LEU A 11 23.30 -43.11 -9.98
N VAL A 12 23.61 -42.59 -8.78
CA VAL A 12 22.85 -41.49 -8.18
C VAL A 12 23.20 -40.24 -9.00
N ALA A 13 22.42 -39.98 -10.05
CA ALA A 13 22.44 -38.70 -10.73
C ALA A 13 21.77 -37.67 -9.82
N VAL A 14 22.58 -36.94 -9.06
CA VAL A 14 22.14 -35.74 -8.35
C VAL A 14 21.77 -34.70 -9.42
N ALA A 15 20.48 -34.61 -9.72
CA ALA A 15 19.92 -33.50 -10.48
C ALA A 15 20.03 -32.25 -9.60
N VAL A 16 21.08 -31.45 -9.84
CA VAL A 16 21.18 -30.10 -9.31
C VAL A 16 20.06 -29.30 -9.97
N ALA A 17 18.96 -29.12 -9.23
CA ALA A 17 17.94 -28.14 -9.56
C ALA A 17 18.60 -26.76 -9.50
N LEU A 18 19.03 -26.24 -10.66
CA LEU A 18 19.31 -24.83 -10.82
C LEU A 18 17.96 -24.12 -10.69
N THR A 19 17.58 -23.79 -9.46
CA THR A 19 16.59 -22.75 -9.21
C THR A 19 17.21 -21.47 -9.74
N VAL A 20 16.97 -21.19 -11.02
CA VAL A 20 17.00 -19.83 -11.54
C VAL A 20 16.01 -19.06 -10.68
N SER A 21 16.50 -18.44 -9.61
CA SER A 21 15.91 -17.24 -9.07
C SER A 21 16.07 -16.19 -10.17
N CYS A 22 15.22 -16.29 -11.20
CA CYS A 22 14.79 -15.09 -11.90
C CYS A 22 14.28 -14.20 -10.77
N GLY A 23 15.10 -13.22 -10.39
CA GLY A 23 14.62 -12.09 -9.63
C GLY A 23 13.44 -11.57 -10.42
N TRP A 24 12.26 -11.82 -9.88
CA TRP A 24 11.05 -11.19 -10.35
C TRP A 24 11.30 -9.71 -10.09
N ALA A 25 11.87 -9.02 -11.07
CA ALA A 25 11.39 -7.68 -11.38
C ALA A 25 9.92 -7.91 -11.78
N ALA A 26 9.07 -8.08 -10.76
CA ALA A 26 7.65 -7.93 -10.94
C ALA A 26 7.54 -6.53 -11.54
N ALA A 27 7.19 -6.45 -12.82
CA ALA A 27 6.68 -5.22 -13.37
C ALA A 27 5.61 -4.79 -12.36
N ILE A 28 5.86 -3.68 -11.67
CA ILE A 28 4.96 -3.19 -10.64
C ILE A 28 3.74 -2.72 -11.44
N HIS A 29 2.79 -3.62 -11.67
CA HIS A 29 1.56 -3.31 -12.34
C HIS A 29 0.77 -2.42 -11.38
N GLY A 30 0.57 -1.16 -11.77
CA GLY A 30 -0.32 -0.27 -11.04
C GLY A 30 -1.69 -0.92 -10.88
N ALA A 31 -2.25 -0.81 -9.69
CA ALA A 31 -3.55 -1.38 -9.36
C ALA A 31 -4.64 -0.55 -10.03
N ASP A 32 -5.61 -1.19 -10.71
CA ASP A 32 -6.81 -0.48 -11.17
C ASP A 32 -7.79 -0.37 -10.00
N VAL A 33 -7.76 0.77 -9.31
CA VAL A 33 -8.49 1.01 -8.05
C VAL A 33 -9.66 1.95 -8.29
N SER A 34 -10.81 1.71 -7.65
CA SER A 34 -11.94 2.65 -7.71
C SER A 34 -11.82 3.84 -6.75
N ALA A 35 -12.58 4.90 -7.02
CA ALA A 35 -12.66 6.08 -6.15
C ALA A 35 -13.00 5.68 -4.71
N GLU A 36 -13.98 4.78 -4.53
CA GLU A 36 -14.43 4.31 -3.23
C GLU A 36 -13.35 3.50 -2.48
N GLU A 37 -12.48 2.81 -3.22
CA GLU A 37 -11.35 2.06 -2.66
C GLU A 37 -10.19 3.00 -2.22
N VAL A 38 -10.04 4.15 -2.87
CA VAL A 38 -9.06 5.20 -2.54
C VAL A 38 -9.49 6.02 -1.33
N GLU A 39 -10.79 6.22 -1.12
CA GLU A 39 -11.33 7.03 -0.03
C GLU A 39 -10.92 6.54 1.36
N GLY A 40 -10.78 7.51 2.28
CA GLY A 40 -10.47 7.28 3.68
C GLY A 40 -9.07 7.74 4.07
N ARG A 41 -8.63 7.27 5.24
CA ARG A 41 -7.37 7.68 5.85
C ARG A 41 -6.22 6.74 5.44
N TRP A 42 -5.09 7.36 5.16
CA TRP A 42 -3.84 6.77 4.75
C TRP A 42 -2.73 7.29 5.65
N ASP A 43 -1.91 6.42 6.20
CA ASP A 43 -0.77 6.77 7.06
C ASP A 43 0.51 6.15 6.50
N ASN A 44 1.64 6.81 6.72
CA ASN A 44 2.96 6.27 6.36
C ASN A 44 3.83 6.01 7.59
N GLY A 45 4.96 5.32 7.38
CA GLY A 45 5.94 5.03 8.43
C GLY A 45 6.64 6.25 9.02
N ALA A 46 6.55 7.42 8.36
CA ALA A 46 7.12 8.68 8.83
C ALA A 46 6.14 9.50 9.72
N GLY A 47 4.91 9.01 9.91
CA GLY A 47 3.88 9.67 10.71
C GLY A 47 3.15 10.82 9.99
N ALA A 48 3.28 10.91 8.66
CA ALA A 48 2.40 11.74 7.85
C ALA A 48 1.12 10.98 7.52
N SER A 49 0.03 11.73 7.31
CA SER A 49 -1.26 11.14 6.94
C SER A 49 -1.96 11.95 5.85
N LEU A 50 -2.80 11.26 5.10
CA LEU A 50 -3.70 11.79 4.08
C LEU A 50 -5.11 11.26 4.37
N THR A 51 -6.11 12.11 4.29
CA THR A 51 -7.52 11.69 4.30
C THR A 51 -8.17 12.14 3.02
N LEU A 52 -8.56 11.18 2.17
CA LEU A 52 -9.19 11.39 0.87
C LEU A 52 -10.71 11.26 1.04
N HIS A 53 -11.44 12.26 0.58
CA HIS A 53 -12.90 12.34 0.71
C HIS A 53 -13.61 12.08 -0.62
N GLU A 54 -14.85 11.56 -0.55
CA GLU A 54 -15.73 11.27 -1.70
C GLU A 54 -15.92 12.48 -2.64
N ASP A 55 -15.87 13.70 -2.11
CA ASP A 55 -16.05 14.94 -2.88
C ASP A 55 -14.77 15.41 -3.61
N HIS A 56 -13.80 14.51 -3.82
CA HIS A 56 -12.50 14.80 -4.43
C HIS A 56 -11.65 15.82 -3.66
N THR A 57 -11.95 16.07 -2.38
CA THR A 57 -11.09 16.87 -1.50
C THR A 57 -10.21 15.99 -0.62
N PHE A 58 -9.13 16.56 -0.10
CA PHE A 58 -8.31 15.87 0.89
C PHE A 58 -7.74 16.82 1.94
N THR A 59 -7.39 16.23 3.08
CA THR A 59 -6.58 16.87 4.11
C THR A 59 -5.33 16.04 4.38
N SER A 60 -4.27 16.70 4.85
CA SER A 60 -2.99 16.07 5.11
C SER A 60 -2.35 16.60 6.38
N GLU A 61 -1.69 15.70 7.12
CA GLU A 61 -0.88 16.05 8.27
C GLU A 61 0.57 15.69 7.98
N ARG A 62 1.48 16.63 8.26
CA ARG A 62 2.95 16.45 8.12
C ARG A 62 3.44 16.05 6.72
N PHE A 63 2.60 16.18 5.70
CA PHE A 63 3.00 15.91 4.30
C PHE A 63 4.19 16.79 3.87
N GLY A 64 4.20 18.06 4.31
CA GLY A 64 5.31 18.99 4.11
C GLY A 64 6.66 18.60 4.70
N GLU A 65 6.72 17.55 5.52
CA GLU A 65 7.97 17.00 6.08
C GLU A 65 8.55 15.86 5.22
N LEU A 66 7.80 15.39 4.22
CA LEU A 66 8.25 14.32 3.32
C LEU A 66 9.24 14.86 2.28
N PRO A 67 10.19 14.02 1.81
CA PRO A 67 11.12 14.43 0.75
C PRO A 67 10.41 14.98 -0.49
N ILE A 68 9.32 14.36 -0.93
CA ILE A 68 8.54 14.79 -2.10
C ILE A 68 7.99 16.22 -1.98
N ALA A 69 7.83 16.74 -0.75
CA ALA A 69 7.35 18.10 -0.53
C ALA A 69 8.39 19.16 -0.89
N SER A 70 9.68 18.83 -1.05
CA SER A 70 10.71 19.80 -1.44
C SER A 70 10.48 20.41 -2.81
N GLU A 71 9.74 19.71 -3.67
CA GLU A 71 9.38 20.16 -5.02
C GLU A 71 8.27 21.22 -4.99
N CYS A 72 7.54 21.31 -3.88
CA CYS A 72 6.56 22.36 -3.66
C CYS A 72 7.25 23.63 -3.12
N GLY A 73 6.89 24.80 -3.66
CA GLY A 73 7.48 26.08 -3.25
C GLY A 73 7.26 26.47 -1.78
N ASN A 74 6.25 25.90 -1.12
CA ASN A 74 5.96 26.12 0.30
C ASN A 74 5.46 24.84 0.98
N PRO A 75 6.38 23.98 1.47
CA PRO A 75 6.03 22.70 2.07
C PRO A 75 5.08 22.81 3.27
N ARG A 76 5.09 23.95 3.99
CA ARG A 76 4.25 24.16 5.19
C ARG A 76 2.77 24.36 4.88
N ALA A 77 2.43 24.64 3.63
CA ALA A 77 1.04 24.84 3.20
C ALA A 77 0.41 23.56 2.61
N LEU A 78 1.13 22.44 2.58
CA LEU A 78 0.65 21.15 2.11
C LEU A 78 -0.24 20.47 3.15
N ALA A 79 -1.40 21.07 3.42
CA ALA A 79 -2.36 20.62 4.44
C ALA A 79 -3.72 20.17 3.86
N SER A 80 -4.03 20.58 2.62
CA SER A 80 -5.29 20.24 1.96
C SER A 80 -5.23 20.47 0.46
N GLY A 81 -6.16 19.88 -0.27
CA GLY A 81 -6.24 20.05 -1.71
C GLY A 81 -7.37 19.26 -2.34
N ARG A 82 -7.21 18.98 -3.63
CA ARG A 82 -8.10 18.12 -4.41
C ARG A 82 -7.35 16.93 -4.98
N TRP A 83 -8.06 15.82 -5.16
CA TRP A 83 -7.51 14.60 -5.73
C TRP A 83 -8.35 14.10 -6.90
N ALA A 84 -7.68 13.51 -7.89
CA ALA A 84 -8.33 12.91 -9.05
C ALA A 84 -7.46 11.82 -9.66
N PHE A 85 -8.05 10.86 -10.37
CA PHE A 85 -7.27 9.92 -11.16
C PHE A 85 -6.76 10.58 -12.44
N TYR A 86 -5.59 10.13 -12.91
CA TYR A 86 -5.16 10.45 -14.26
C TYR A 86 -5.99 9.69 -15.29
N ALA A 87 -6.61 10.44 -16.20
CA ALA A 87 -7.25 9.92 -17.40
C ALA A 87 -6.42 10.35 -18.62
N SER A 88 -5.63 9.43 -19.16
CA SER A 88 -4.63 9.67 -20.23
C SER A 88 -3.42 10.52 -19.77
N VAL A 89 -3.42 11.83 -20.00
CA VAL A 89 -2.29 12.74 -19.77
C VAL A 89 -2.57 13.81 -18.72
N GLU A 90 -3.82 13.90 -18.25
CA GLU A 90 -4.26 14.89 -17.27
C GLU A 90 -5.15 14.22 -16.20
N ALA A 91 -5.23 14.85 -15.03
CA ALA A 91 -6.12 14.43 -13.97
C ALA A 91 -7.58 14.79 -14.30
N ASP A 92 -8.50 13.86 -14.10
CA ASP A 92 -9.93 14.02 -14.39
C ASP A 92 -10.77 13.57 -13.18
N GLU A 93 -11.53 14.49 -12.59
CA GLU A 93 -12.43 14.19 -11.46
C GLU A 93 -13.63 13.34 -11.89
N ALA A 94 -13.92 13.26 -13.19
CA ALA A 94 -14.94 12.33 -13.70
C ALA A 94 -14.44 10.88 -13.79
N ALA A 95 -13.12 10.65 -13.66
CA ALA A 95 -12.58 9.31 -13.63
C ALA A 95 -12.92 8.63 -12.30
N VAL A 96 -13.59 7.48 -12.39
CA VAL A 96 -14.05 6.70 -11.22
C VAL A 96 -13.10 5.57 -10.83
N ARG A 97 -12.08 5.31 -11.65
CA ARG A 97 -11.05 4.31 -11.40
C ARG A 97 -9.72 4.75 -12.01
N GLY A 98 -8.62 4.25 -11.46
CA GLY A 98 -7.29 4.40 -12.03
C GLY A 98 -6.19 3.82 -11.14
N SER A 99 -4.96 3.92 -11.63
CA SER A 99 -3.75 3.47 -10.93
C SER A 99 -2.79 4.60 -10.54
N VAL A 100 -3.12 5.82 -10.95
CA VAL A 100 -2.33 7.03 -10.71
C VAL A 100 -3.26 8.15 -10.26
N LEU A 101 -2.93 8.77 -9.14
CA LEU A 101 -3.63 9.91 -8.55
C LEU A 101 -2.79 11.17 -8.70
N SER A 102 -3.46 12.29 -9.00
CA SER A 102 -2.95 13.63 -8.78
C SER A 102 -3.44 14.10 -7.40
N LEU A 103 -2.52 14.61 -6.58
CA LEU A 103 -2.79 15.28 -5.32
C LEU A 103 -2.43 16.76 -5.49
N LYS A 104 -3.43 17.57 -5.85
CA LYS A 104 -3.24 18.99 -6.09
C LYS A 104 -3.50 19.80 -4.82
N PHE A 105 -2.43 20.24 -4.18
CA PHE A 105 -2.46 21.05 -2.96
C PHE A 105 -2.91 22.49 -3.24
N SER A 106 -3.65 23.06 -2.30
CA SER A 106 -4.04 24.47 -2.29
C SER A 106 -3.52 25.15 -1.02
N PRO A 107 -3.09 26.43 -1.08
CA PRO A 107 -3.24 27.38 -2.20
C PRO A 107 -2.08 27.39 -3.21
N ASP A 108 -1.03 26.60 -3.01
CA ASP A 108 0.21 26.72 -3.81
C ASP A 108 0.17 26.04 -5.18
N ASP A 109 -0.97 25.45 -5.58
CA ASP A 109 -1.17 24.70 -6.82
C ASP A 109 -0.11 23.60 -7.05
N CYS A 110 0.55 23.11 -5.99
CA CYS A 110 1.52 22.03 -6.08
C CYS A 110 0.81 20.72 -6.41
N ASP A 111 1.23 20.03 -7.47
CA ASP A 111 0.70 18.73 -7.86
C ASP A 111 1.72 17.64 -7.51
N VAL A 112 1.29 16.68 -6.70
CA VAL A 112 2.07 15.49 -6.38
C VAL A 112 1.39 14.27 -6.96
N VAL A 113 2.13 13.52 -7.78
CA VAL A 113 1.66 12.27 -8.35
C VAL A 113 1.83 11.14 -7.33
N ALA A 114 0.79 10.33 -7.19
CA ALA A 114 0.82 9.12 -6.37
C ALA A 114 0.40 7.89 -7.17
N HIS A 115 1.18 6.82 -7.07
CA HIS A 115 0.91 5.55 -7.73
C HIS A 115 0.25 4.57 -6.77
N LEU A 116 -0.75 3.84 -7.25
CA LEU A 116 -1.48 2.83 -6.48
C LEU A 116 -0.99 1.43 -6.84
N PHE A 117 -0.70 0.63 -5.82
CA PHE A 117 -0.17 -0.73 -5.97
C PHE A 117 -0.88 -1.70 -5.02
N GLY A 118 -0.94 -2.98 -5.40
CA GLY A 118 -1.58 -4.03 -4.60
C GLY A 118 -3.06 -4.18 -4.91
N ASP A 119 -3.80 -4.83 -4.02
CA ASP A 119 -5.24 -5.06 -4.17
C ASP A 119 -5.93 -5.18 -2.80
N GLY A 120 -7.22 -4.84 -2.76
CA GLY A 120 -8.07 -4.95 -1.57
C GLY A 120 -7.47 -4.29 -0.32
N ASP A 121 -7.25 -5.08 0.73
CA ASP A 121 -6.78 -4.62 2.04
C ASP A 121 -5.27 -4.36 2.12
N ASP A 122 -4.52 -4.71 1.07
CA ASP A 122 -3.06 -4.54 0.97
C ASP A 122 -2.70 -3.43 -0.04
N LEU A 123 -3.67 -2.56 -0.37
CA LEU A 123 -3.46 -1.42 -1.25
C LEU A 123 -2.46 -0.42 -0.63
N VAL A 124 -1.49 -0.01 -1.45
CA VAL A 124 -0.42 0.94 -1.10
C VAL A 124 -0.50 2.14 -2.03
N MET A 125 -0.41 3.33 -1.47
CA MET A 125 -0.27 4.59 -2.20
C MET A 125 1.16 5.08 -2.09
N CYS A 126 1.80 5.35 -3.22
CA CYS A 126 3.19 5.74 -3.31
C CYS A 126 3.30 7.17 -3.87
N ALA A 127 3.56 8.15 -3.01
CA ALA A 127 3.83 9.51 -3.47
C ALA A 127 5.30 9.60 -3.92
N THR A 128 5.52 9.65 -5.24
CA THR A 128 6.86 9.68 -5.86
C THR A 128 6.80 10.31 -7.24
N GLU A 129 7.89 10.96 -7.67
CA GLU A 129 8.04 11.45 -9.05
C GLU A 129 8.43 10.34 -10.02
N ASP A 130 9.10 9.31 -9.50
CA ASP A 130 9.61 8.19 -10.29
C ASP A 130 9.21 6.87 -9.62
N PRO A 131 8.11 6.23 -10.06
CA PRO A 131 7.68 4.93 -9.54
C PRO A 131 8.67 3.80 -9.85
N ASP A 132 9.53 3.95 -10.87
CA ASP A 132 10.51 2.93 -11.24
C ASP A 132 11.65 2.84 -10.22
N ASN A 133 11.88 3.90 -9.44
CA ASN A 133 12.81 3.92 -8.31
C ASN A 133 12.17 3.46 -6.99
N GLY A 134 10.88 3.10 -7.02
CA GLY A 134 10.09 2.77 -5.85
C GLY A 134 9.72 4.00 -5.00
N CYS A 135 9.05 3.76 -3.88
CA CYS A 135 8.73 4.82 -2.93
C CYS A 135 9.94 5.09 -2.05
N SER A 136 10.36 6.35 -1.98
CA SER A 136 11.34 6.77 -0.97
C SER A 136 10.84 6.45 0.44
N ASP A 137 11.76 6.36 1.42
CA ASP A 137 11.39 6.14 2.82
C ASP A 137 10.34 7.17 3.28
N GLY A 138 9.18 6.68 3.73
CA GLY A 138 8.03 7.53 4.11
C GLY A 138 7.12 7.97 2.95
N GLY A 139 7.43 7.66 1.69
CA GLY A 139 6.55 7.91 0.54
C GLY A 139 5.42 6.89 0.38
N SER A 140 5.55 5.73 1.05
CA SER A 140 4.53 4.67 1.04
C SER A 140 3.48 4.89 2.13
N PHE A 141 2.25 5.10 1.71
CA PHE A 141 1.07 5.22 2.54
C PHE A 141 0.25 3.93 2.49
N HIS A 142 -0.30 3.57 3.64
CA HIS A 142 -1.18 2.41 3.82
C HIS A 142 -2.51 2.87 4.38
N ARG A 143 -3.61 2.25 3.94
CA ARG A 143 -4.93 2.54 4.52
C ARG A 143 -4.92 2.22 6.01
N THR A 144 -5.44 3.14 6.81
CA THR A 144 -5.76 2.83 8.20
C THR A 144 -6.90 1.81 8.19
N ARG A 145 -6.65 0.59 8.67
CA ARG A 145 -7.76 -0.33 8.92
C ARG A 145 -8.58 0.26 10.05
N THR A 146 -9.83 0.59 9.76
CA THR A 146 -10.82 0.74 10.83
C THR A 146 -10.94 -0.62 11.49
N GLU A 147 -10.27 -0.82 12.62
CA GLU A 147 -10.54 -1.99 13.44
C GLU A 147 -12.02 -1.94 13.82
N VAL A 148 -12.83 -2.77 13.15
CA VAL A 148 -14.20 -3.01 13.58
C VAL A 148 -14.10 -3.73 14.91
N SER A 149 -14.08 -2.96 15.99
CA SER A 149 -14.27 -3.47 17.35
C SER A 149 -15.67 -4.07 17.43
N GLY A 150 -15.75 -5.36 17.09
CA GLY A 150 -16.99 -6.11 16.98
C GLY A 150 -16.80 -7.59 17.32
N SER A 151 -17.01 -7.90 18.61
CA SER A 151 -17.51 -9.17 19.14
C SER A 151 -16.52 -10.34 19.38
N ARG A 152 -16.26 -10.61 20.67
CA ARG A 152 -16.69 -11.87 21.29
C ARG A 152 -17.00 -11.67 22.77
N ASP A 153 -18.30 -11.64 23.02
CA ASP A 153 -18.94 -12.03 24.27
C ASP A 153 -18.41 -13.40 24.72
N GLY A 154 -18.17 -13.53 26.02
CA GLY A 154 -17.49 -14.66 26.64
C GLY A 154 -17.66 -14.59 28.14
N GLY A 155 -18.92 -14.66 28.58
CA GLY A 155 -19.29 -14.68 29.99
C GLY A 155 -18.52 -15.72 30.81
N GLN A 156 -17.97 -15.27 31.93
CA GLN A 156 -17.82 -16.10 33.11
C GLN A 156 -18.43 -15.34 34.27
N GLY A 157 -19.61 -15.81 34.70
CA GLY A 157 -20.31 -15.28 35.85
C GLY A 157 -19.44 -15.35 37.09
N ALA A 158 -19.21 -14.18 37.68
CA ALA A 158 -18.73 -14.06 39.05
C ALA A 158 -19.75 -14.71 39.99
N ARG A 159 -19.42 -15.89 40.51
CA ARG A 159 -20.07 -16.44 41.70
C ARG A 159 -19.54 -15.69 42.91
N ALA A 160 -20.41 -14.87 43.52
CA ALA A 160 -20.23 -14.37 44.87
C ALA A 160 -20.50 -15.50 45.89
N ALA A 161 -19.63 -15.66 46.86
CA ALA A 161 -19.98 -16.14 48.20
C ALA A 161 -18.90 -15.68 49.19
N ALA A 162 -19.16 -14.53 49.82
CA ALA A 162 -18.55 -14.17 51.09
C ALA A 162 -19.16 -15.09 52.18
N VAL A 163 -18.31 -15.76 52.94
CA VAL A 163 -18.68 -16.40 54.21
C VAL A 163 -18.05 -15.56 55.31
N GLY A 164 -18.91 -14.82 56.02
CA GLY A 164 -18.60 -14.21 57.30
C GLY A 164 -19.36 -14.96 58.39
N THR A 165 -18.62 -15.39 59.42
CA THR A 165 -19.00 -15.53 60.84
C THR A 165 -17.71 -15.61 61.62
#